data_AF-A0A914Y6G3-F1
#
_entry.id   AF-A0A914Y6G3-F1
#
_cell.length_a   1.000
_cell.length_b   1.000
_cell.length_c   1.000
_cell.angle_alpha   90.00
_cell.angle_beta   90.00
_cell.angle_gamma   90.00
#
_symmetry.space_group_name_H-M   'P 1'
#
loop_
_entity.id
_entity.type
_entity.pdbx_description
1 polymer ?
#
loop_
_entity_poly.entity_id
_entity_poly.type
_entity_poly.pdbx_seq_one_letter_code
_entity_poly.pdbx_strand_id
1 'polypeptide(L)'
;MRKLPQAVQNQGVTVRKTGDTNILTIAFVSTDGSMDKQDIADYVASNIQDPLSRVNGVGDIDAYGSQYSMRIWLDPAKLNSFQMTAKDVTDAIESQNAQIAVGQLGGTPSVDKQALNATINAQSLLQTPEQFRDITLRVNQDGSEPLQW
;
A
#
# COMPACT_ATOMS: atom_id res chain seq x y z
N MET A 1 1.80 19.52 21.78
CA MET A 1 0.63 19.30 20.92
C MET A 1 1.09 19.16 19.46
N ARG A 2 0.88 17.99 18.82
CA ARG A 2 1.08 17.85 17.36
C ARG A 2 -0.07 18.59 16.68
N LYS A 3 0.22 19.66 15.93
CA LYS A 3 -0.78 20.57 15.34
C LYS A 3 -1.38 20.07 14.01
N LEU A 4 -0.90 18.96 13.46
CA LEU A 4 -1.32 18.46 12.15
C LEU A 4 -2.37 17.34 12.30
N PRO A 5 -3.43 17.32 11.46
CA PRO A 5 -4.36 16.19 11.40
C PRO A 5 -3.66 14.87 11.06
N GLN A 6 -4.20 13.73 11.52
CA GLN A 6 -3.60 12.42 11.30
C GLN A 6 -3.40 12.09 9.81
N ALA A 7 -4.35 12.46 8.95
CA ALA A 7 -4.25 12.27 7.51
C ALA A 7 -3.01 12.96 6.91
N VAL A 8 -2.69 14.18 7.37
CA VAL A 8 -1.49 14.92 6.94
C VAL A 8 -0.22 14.25 7.44
N GLN A 9 -0.25 13.74 8.67
CA GLN A 9 0.90 13.02 9.24
C GLN A 9 1.17 11.71 8.51
N ASN A 10 0.12 10.98 8.12
CA ASN A 10 0.24 9.73 7.36
C ASN A 10 0.81 9.95 5.96
N GLN A 11 0.45 11.07 5.30
CA GLN A 11 1.03 11.43 4.00
C GLN A 11 2.52 11.79 4.09
N GLY A 12 2.99 12.18 5.28
CA GLY A 12 4.35 12.65 5.52
C GLY A 12 4.52 14.14 5.23
N VAL A 13 5.45 14.77 5.94
CA VAL A 13 5.83 16.17 5.74
C VAL A 13 7.31 16.22 5.40
N THR A 14 7.64 16.75 4.24
CA THR A 14 9.04 16.93 3.80
C THR A 14 9.41 18.40 3.87
N VAL A 15 10.65 18.68 4.29
CA VAL A 15 11.21 20.03 4.31
C VAL A 15 12.51 19.98 3.53
N ARG A 16 12.61 20.81 2.48
CA ARG A 16 13.75 20.83 1.56
C ARG A 16 14.21 22.26 1.35
N LYS A 17 15.52 22.44 1.12
CA LYS A 17 16.11 23.72 0.72
C LYS A 17 16.25 23.71 -0.79
N THR A 18 15.41 24.45 -1.49
CA THR A 18 15.39 24.53 -2.95
C THR A 18 15.76 25.95 -3.41
N GLY A 19 16.22 26.11 -4.66
CA GLY A 19 16.32 27.40 -5.32
C GLY A 19 15.14 27.62 -6.28
N ASP A 20 14.89 28.86 -6.70
CA ASP A 20 13.69 29.25 -7.45
C ASP A 20 13.68 28.86 -8.95
N THR A 21 14.61 28.00 -9.39
CA THR A 21 14.78 27.69 -10.82
C THR A 21 14.91 26.18 -11.08
N ASN A 22 14.09 25.66 -11.99
CA ASN A 22 14.22 24.31 -12.53
C ASN A 22 15.43 24.24 -13.48
N ILE A 23 16.37 23.35 -13.19
CA ILE A 23 17.64 23.24 -13.94
C ILE A 23 17.52 22.23 -15.11
N LEU A 24 16.65 21.23 -14.98
CA LEU A 24 16.48 20.15 -15.96
C LEU A 24 15.05 19.58 -15.91
N THR A 25 14.50 19.23 -17.07
CA THR A 25 13.29 18.43 -17.20
C THR A 25 13.60 17.18 -17.99
N ILE A 26 13.25 16.02 -17.43
CA ILE A 26 13.46 14.71 -18.05
C ILE A 26 12.07 14.15 -18.39
N ALA A 27 11.88 13.78 -19.65
CA ALA A 27 10.64 13.16 -20.13
C ALA A 27 10.88 11.68 -20.43
N PHE A 28 9.95 10.84 -20.00
CA PHE A 28 9.96 9.40 -20.25
C PHE A 28 8.82 9.05 -21.19
N VAL A 29 9.09 8.15 -22.14
CA VAL A 29 8.12 7.71 -23.14
C VAL A 29 8.35 6.23 -23.45
N SER A 30 7.25 5.48 -23.61
CA SER A 30 7.29 4.11 -24.12
C SER A 30 7.43 4.16 -25.64
N THR A 31 8.46 3.53 -26.18
CA THR A 31 8.76 3.50 -27.61
C THR A 31 7.97 2.43 -28.37
N ASP A 32 7.52 1.40 -27.66
CA ASP A 32 6.74 0.28 -28.19
C ASP A 32 5.23 0.38 -27.86
N GLY A 33 4.83 1.39 -27.08
CA GLY A 33 3.45 1.59 -26.64
C GLY A 33 2.98 0.60 -25.57
N SER A 34 3.89 -0.16 -24.96
CA SER A 34 3.56 -1.16 -23.93
C SER A 34 3.18 -0.54 -22.57
N MET A 35 3.55 0.72 -22.33
CA MET A 35 3.30 1.41 -21.07
C MET A 35 2.47 2.66 -21.32
N ASP A 36 1.41 2.81 -20.55
CA ASP A 36 0.62 4.03 -20.53
C ASP A 36 1.26 5.13 -19.64
N LYS A 37 0.57 6.27 -19.50
CA LYS A 37 1.05 7.37 -18.67
C LYS A 37 1.25 6.97 -17.21
N GLN A 38 0.36 6.14 -16.66
CA GLN A 38 0.40 5.71 -15.27
C GLN A 38 1.49 4.67 -15.03
N ASP A 39 1.69 3.74 -15.97
CA ASP A 39 2.81 2.79 -15.96
C ASP A 39 4.15 3.52 -15.92
N ILE A 40 4.31 4.53 -16.78
CA ILE A 40 5.54 5.33 -16.85
C ILE A 40 5.74 6.11 -15.55
N ALA A 41 4.68 6.75 -15.03
CA ALA A 41 4.74 7.49 -13.78
C ALA A 41 5.13 6.60 -12.60
N ASP A 42 4.57 5.39 -12.53
CA ASP A 42 4.92 4.41 -11.50
C ASP A 42 6.38 3.97 -11.62
N TYR A 43 6.83 3.63 -12.83
CA TYR A 43 8.22 3.22 -13.04
C TYR A 43 9.20 4.31 -12.59
N VAL A 44 8.93 5.57 -12.93
CA VAL A 44 9.76 6.73 -12.53
C VAL A 44 9.76 6.91 -11.02
N ALA A 45 8.59 6.89 -10.37
CA ALA A 45 8.47 7.06 -8.92
C ALA A 45 9.17 5.92 -8.16
N SER A 46 8.95 4.67 -8.59
CA SER A 46 9.40 3.47 -7.89
C SER A 46 10.88 3.15 -8.12
N ASN A 47 11.45 3.50 -9.27
CA ASN A 47 12.81 3.08 -9.66
C ASN A 47 13.79 4.23 -9.90
N ILE A 48 13.33 5.43 -10.23
CA ILE A 48 14.21 6.53 -10.70
C ILE A 48 14.30 7.67 -9.69
N GLN A 49 13.16 8.07 -9.11
CA GLN A 49 13.08 9.26 -8.24
C GLN A 49 14.04 9.15 -7.05
N ASP A 50 14.05 8.02 -6.36
CA ASP A 50 14.84 7.77 -5.16
C ASP A 50 16.36 7.73 -5.43
N PRO A 51 16.86 6.97 -6.44
CA PRO A 51 18.26 7.04 -6.81
C PRO A 51 18.69 8.44 -7.26
N LEU A 52 17.86 9.13 -8.06
CA LEU A 52 18.18 10.46 -8.56
C LEU A 52 18.24 11.50 -7.44
N SER A 53 17.36 11.41 -6.43
CA SER A 53 17.34 12.35 -5.31
C SER A 53 18.59 12.25 -4.43
N ARG A 54 19.37 11.18 -4.55
CA ARG A 54 20.62 10.94 -3.82
C ARG A 54 21.87 11.35 -4.59
N VAL A 55 21.74 11.80 -5.84
CA VAL A 55 22.87 12.27 -6.64
C VAL A 55 23.36 13.62 -6.11
N ASN A 56 24.68 13.77 -5.94
CA ASN A 56 25.26 15.03 -5.47
C ASN A 56 24.91 16.18 -6.43
N GLY A 57 24.40 17.28 -5.89
CA GLY A 57 23.94 18.43 -6.66
C GLY A 57 22.44 18.43 -6.97
N VAL A 58 21.72 17.32 -6.73
CA VAL A 58 20.26 17.29 -6.81
C VAL A 58 19.66 17.81 -5.51
N GLY A 59 18.98 18.96 -5.58
CA GLY A 59 18.32 19.59 -4.43
C GLY A 59 16.89 19.12 -4.22
N ASP A 60 16.09 19.09 -5.28
CA ASP A 60 14.70 18.64 -5.25
C ASP A 60 14.31 17.97 -6.57
N ILE A 61 13.30 17.09 -6.50
CA ILE A 61 12.73 16.41 -7.66
C ILE A 61 11.23 16.51 -7.57
N ASP A 62 10.63 17.14 -8.57
CA ASP A 62 9.20 17.14 -8.80
C ASP A 62 8.87 16.07 -9.86
N ALA A 63 8.26 14.97 -9.42
CA ALA A 63 7.87 13.88 -10.30
C ALA A 63 6.44 14.11 -10.80
N TYR A 64 6.26 14.13 -12.13
CA TYR A 64 4.95 14.25 -12.73
C TYR A 64 4.21 12.90 -12.70
N GLY A 65 3.24 12.77 -11.80
CA GLY A 65 2.44 11.56 -11.61
C GLY A 65 2.67 10.94 -10.23
N SER A 66 2.18 9.73 -10.03
CA SER A 66 2.33 9.02 -8.76
C SER A 66 2.64 7.55 -8.99
N GLN A 67 3.27 6.91 -8.00
CA GLN A 67 3.34 5.46 -7.95
C GLN A 67 1.94 4.83 -7.98
N TYR A 68 1.89 3.54 -8.30
CA TYR A 68 0.68 2.76 -8.23
C TYR A 68 0.08 2.73 -6.82
N SER A 69 -1.24 2.79 -6.77
CA SER A 69 -2.01 2.57 -5.56
C SER A 69 -3.12 1.55 -5.84
N MET A 70 -3.37 0.67 -4.86
CA MET A 70 -4.53 -0.21 -4.93
C MET A 70 -5.79 0.65 -4.82
N ARG A 71 -6.53 0.76 -5.92
CA ARG A 71 -7.74 1.57 -5.98
C ARG A 71 -8.97 0.70 -5.85
N ILE A 72 -9.76 0.98 -4.83
CA ILE A 72 -11.01 0.29 -4.54
C ILE A 72 -12.16 1.24 -4.85
N TRP A 73 -12.91 0.92 -5.92
CA TRP A 73 -14.05 1.71 -6.36
C TRP A 73 -15.33 1.09 -5.80
N LEU A 74 -15.96 1.81 -4.87
CA LEU A 74 -17.18 1.34 -4.21
C LEU A 74 -18.41 1.58 -5.09
N ASP A 75 -19.25 0.55 -5.22
CA ASP A 75 -20.58 0.67 -5.83
C ASP A 75 -21.63 0.91 -4.73
N PRO A 76 -22.23 2.11 -4.64
CA PRO A 76 -23.19 2.44 -3.59
C PRO A 76 -24.47 1.61 -3.66
N ALA A 77 -24.88 1.15 -4.85
CA ALA A 77 -26.07 0.33 -5.00
C ALA A 77 -25.85 -1.06 -4.42
N LYS A 78 -24.68 -1.67 -4.69
CA LYS A 78 -24.27 -2.95 -4.09
C LYS A 78 -24.12 -2.82 -2.57
N LEU A 79 -23.45 -1.78 -2.09
CA LEU A 79 -23.32 -1.55 -0.64
C LEU A 79 -24.70 -1.49 0.04
N ASN A 80 -25.65 -0.75 -0.55
CA ASN A 80 -26.99 -0.65 -0.01
C ASN A 80 -27.74 -2.00 -0.03
N SER A 81 -27.61 -2.80 -1.10
CA SER A 81 -28.26 -4.12 -1.16
C SER A 81 -27.77 -5.08 -0.08
N PHE A 82 -26.53 -4.90 0.39
CA PHE A 82 -25.93 -5.70 1.48
C PHE A 82 -25.97 -5.01 2.85
N GLN A 83 -26.67 -3.86 2.95
CA GLN A 83 -26.75 -3.04 4.17
C GLN A 83 -25.37 -2.68 4.73
N MET A 84 -24.44 -2.36 3.83
CA MET A 84 -23.06 -2.00 4.13
C MET A 84 -22.80 -0.53 3.89
N THR A 85 -21.78 -0.02 4.57
CA THR A 85 -21.25 1.33 4.42
C THR A 85 -19.82 1.28 3.90
N ALA A 86 -19.31 2.44 3.45
CA ALA A 86 -17.90 2.56 3.10
C ALA A 86 -16.96 2.23 4.29
N LYS A 87 -17.42 2.46 5.53
CA LYS A 87 -16.66 2.14 6.74
C LYS A 87 -16.45 0.64 6.91
N ASP A 88 -17.47 -0.17 6.63
CA ASP A 88 -17.35 -1.62 6.74
C ASP A 88 -16.28 -2.16 5.78
N VAL A 89 -16.15 -1.55 4.60
CA VAL A 89 -15.12 -1.90 3.62
C VAL A 89 -13.73 -1.46 4.10
N THR A 90 -13.58 -0.24 4.61
CA THR A 90 -12.27 0.21 5.13
C THR A 90 -11.81 -0.63 6.32
N ASP A 91 -12.73 -0.98 7.24
CA ASP A 91 -12.41 -1.81 8.41
C ASP A 91 -12.04 -3.24 7.98
N ALA A 92 -12.69 -3.79 6.95
CA ALA A 92 -12.34 -5.10 6.39
C ALA A 92 -10.95 -5.09 5.73
N ILE A 93 -10.61 -4.04 4.99
CA ILE A 93 -9.28 -3.88 4.40
C ILE A 93 -8.21 -3.75 5.49
N GLU A 94 -8.41 -2.90 6.49
CA GLU A 94 -7.44 -2.70 7.58
C GLU A 94 -7.20 -3.97 8.39
N SER A 95 -8.21 -4.82 8.55
CA SER A 95 -8.10 -6.08 9.30
C SER A 95 -7.50 -7.23 8.50
N GLN A 96 -7.76 -7.32 7.19
CA GLN A 96 -7.29 -8.44 6.35
C GLN A 96 -6.03 -8.12 5.55
N ASN A 97 -5.75 -6.85 5.25
CA ASN A 97 -4.49 -6.39 4.68
C ASN A 97 -3.53 -5.92 5.80
N ALA A 98 -3.19 -6.84 6.70
CA ALA A 98 -2.36 -6.57 7.85
C ALA A 98 -1.15 -7.52 7.88
N GLN A 99 -0.01 -6.99 8.31
CA GLN A 99 1.17 -7.81 8.60
C GLN A 99 1.23 -8.09 10.10
N ILE A 100 1.02 -9.35 10.47
CA ILE A 100 0.98 -9.76 11.88
C ILE A 100 2.26 -10.50 12.25
N ALA A 101 2.95 -10.01 13.28
CA ALA A 101 4.07 -10.70 13.89
C ALA A 101 3.55 -11.79 14.85
N VAL A 102 3.67 -13.05 14.45
CA VAL A 102 3.19 -14.22 15.22
C VAL A 102 4.30 -14.97 15.97
N GLY A 103 5.54 -14.49 15.88
CA GLY A 103 6.68 -15.04 16.62
C GLY A 103 7.28 -16.29 15.97
N GLN A 104 7.81 -17.18 16.81
CA GLN A 104 8.59 -18.33 16.37
C GLN A 104 8.28 -19.56 17.22
N LEU A 105 8.20 -20.73 16.59
CA LEU A 105 8.20 -22.03 17.27
C LEU A 105 9.55 -22.25 17.93
N GLY A 106 9.56 -22.59 19.21
CA GLY A 106 10.81 -22.75 19.98
C GLY A 106 11.60 -21.45 20.16
N GLY A 107 10.92 -20.30 20.13
CA GLY A 107 11.51 -19.01 20.51
C GLY A 107 11.91 -18.97 21.98
N THR A 108 12.80 -18.04 22.35
CA THR A 108 13.27 -17.91 23.73
C THR A 108 12.27 -17.14 24.61
N PRO A 109 12.18 -17.48 25.92
CA PRO A 109 12.82 -18.62 26.58
C PRO A 109 12.16 -19.96 26.20
N SER A 110 12.96 -20.98 25.92
CA SER A 110 12.50 -22.30 25.47
C SER A 110 12.67 -23.38 26.55
N VAL A 111 11.98 -24.50 26.39
CA VAL A 111 12.19 -25.70 27.22
C VAL A 111 13.60 -26.29 27.00
N ASP A 112 14.11 -26.99 28.02
CA ASP A 112 15.41 -27.67 27.91
C ASP A 112 15.43 -28.66 26.76
N LYS A 113 16.51 -28.64 25.98
CA LYS A 113 16.73 -29.46 24.78
C LYS A 113 15.74 -29.19 23.62
N GLN A 114 15.14 -27.99 23.54
CA GLN A 114 14.37 -27.58 22.35
C GLN A 114 15.22 -27.66 21.09
N ALA A 115 14.88 -28.57 20.16
CA ALA A 115 15.65 -28.82 18.95
C ALA A 115 15.16 -28.04 17.72
N LEU A 116 13.88 -27.63 17.70
CA LEU A 116 13.27 -26.89 16.59
C LEU A 116 13.16 -25.40 16.93
N ASN A 117 13.74 -24.54 16.11
CA ASN A 117 13.45 -23.11 16.08
C ASN A 117 13.03 -22.73 14.66
N ALA A 118 11.82 -22.17 14.50
CA ALA A 118 11.29 -21.79 13.20
C ALA A 118 10.39 -20.56 13.29
N THR A 119 10.53 -19.62 12.35
CA THR A 119 9.65 -18.46 12.29
C THR A 119 8.27 -18.87 11.83
N ILE A 120 7.23 -18.39 12.52
CA ILE A 120 5.85 -18.59 12.11
C ILE A 120 5.53 -17.45 11.14
N ASN A 121 5.03 -17.79 9.96
CA ASN A 121 4.49 -16.82 9.01
C ASN A 121 2.97 -16.79 9.17
N ALA A 122 2.41 -15.60 9.32
CA ALA A 122 0.97 -15.37 9.33
C ALA A 122 0.55 -14.50 8.14
N GLN A 123 -0.63 -13.91 8.22
CA GLN A 123 -1.14 -12.94 7.26
C GLN A 123 -0.08 -11.86 6.97
N SER A 124 0.15 -11.64 5.68
CA SER A 124 0.98 -10.59 5.14
C SER A 124 0.11 -9.59 4.38
N LEU A 125 0.70 -8.44 4.03
CA LEU A 125 0.03 -7.49 3.16
C LEU A 125 -0.38 -8.15 1.83
N LEU A 126 -1.57 -7.81 1.37
CA LEU A 126 -2.10 -8.18 0.06
C LEU A 126 -1.36 -7.37 -1.02
N GLN A 127 -1.09 -8.01 -2.14
CA GLN A 127 -0.24 -7.50 -3.22
C GLN A 127 -0.96 -7.45 -4.57
N THR A 128 -1.95 -8.31 -4.79
CA THR A 128 -2.64 -8.40 -6.10
C THR A 128 -4.08 -7.92 -6.00
N PRO A 129 -4.65 -7.37 -7.10
CA PRO A 129 -6.07 -7.01 -7.12
C PRO A 129 -7.00 -8.15 -6.74
N GLU A 130 -6.66 -9.39 -7.11
CA GLU A 130 -7.41 -10.60 -6.79
C GLU A 130 -7.48 -10.82 -5.28
N GLN A 131 -6.34 -10.69 -4.58
CA GLN A 131 -6.32 -10.80 -3.13
C GLN A 131 -7.19 -9.75 -2.42
N PHE A 132 -7.30 -8.53 -2.98
CA PHE A 132 -8.21 -7.51 -2.46
C PHE A 132 -9.68 -7.83 -2.78
N ARG A 133 -9.99 -8.50 -3.90
CA ARG A 133 -11.35 -8.98 -4.23
C ARG A 133 -11.78 -10.17 -3.37
N ASP A 134 -10.85 -10.87 -2.76
CA ASP A 134 -11.16 -12.01 -1.89
C ASP A 134 -11.34 -11.58 -0.42
N ILE A 135 -11.20 -10.29 -0.10
CA ILE A 135 -11.43 -9.76 1.25
C ILE A 135 -12.86 -10.08 1.68
N THR A 136 -13.03 -10.81 2.77
CA THR A 136 -14.36 -11.14 3.26
C THR A 136 -15.00 -9.91 3.89
N LEU A 137 -16.09 -9.42 3.31
CA LEU A 137 -16.78 -8.23 3.80
C LEU A 137 -17.83 -8.54 4.86
N ARG A 138 -18.59 -9.62 4.67
CA ARG A 138 -19.65 -10.06 5.58
C ARG A 138 -19.96 -11.54 5.36
N VAL A 139 -20.36 -12.22 6.43
CA VAL A 139 -20.98 -13.55 6.38
C VAL A 139 -22.49 -13.36 6.59
N ASN A 140 -23.32 -13.91 5.71
CA ASN A 140 -24.77 -13.83 5.83
C ASN A 140 -25.27 -14.66 7.04
N GLN A 141 -26.41 -14.28 7.61
CA GLN A 141 -26.99 -14.94 8.78
C GLN A 141 -27.37 -16.42 8.54
N ASP A 142 -27.52 -16.82 7.27
CA ASP A 142 -27.85 -18.19 6.85
C ASP A 142 -26.61 -19.09 6.66
N GLY A 143 -25.41 -18.57 6.91
CA GLY A 143 -24.16 -19.33 6.76
C GLY A 143 -23.75 -19.61 5.30
N SER A 144 -24.42 -18.99 4.32
CA SER A 144 -23.94 -18.98 2.94
C SER A 144 -22.57 -18.30 2.84
N GLU A 145 -21.77 -18.69 1.84
CA GLU A 145 -20.36 -18.28 1.69
C GLU A 145 -20.17 -16.76 1.92
N PRO A 146 -19.08 -16.36 2.60
CA PRO A 146 -18.79 -14.95 2.77
C PRO A 146 -18.73 -14.26 1.41
N LEU A 147 -19.35 -13.09 1.29
CA LEU A 147 -19.36 -12.31 0.07
C LEU A 147 -17.92 -11.94 -0.30
N GLN A 148 -17.45 -12.54 -1.39
CA GLN A 148 -16.28 -12.13 -2.16
C GLN A 148 -16.75 -11.14 -3.26
N TRP A 149 -15.86 -10.26 -3.71
CA TRP A 149 -16.20 -8.99 -4.36
C TRP A 149 -16.69 -9.12 -5.80
#